data_AF-A0A7I8BP12-F1
#
_entry.id   AF-A0A7I8BP12-F1
#
_cell.length_a   1.000
_cell.length_b   1.000
_cell.length_c   1.000
_cell.angle_alpha   90.00
_cell.angle_beta   90.00
_cell.angle_gamma   90.00
#
_symmetry.space_group_name_H-M   'P 1'
#
loop_
_entity.id
_entity.type
_entity.pdbx_description
1 polymer ?
#
loop_
_entity_poly.entity_id
_entity_poly.type
_entity_poly.pdbx_seq_one_letter_code
_entity_poly.pdbx_strand_id
1 'polypeptide(L)'
;MLNKLIDIARHIRRSERFKHSISTPGRITLHAQQRLNRGYFAIEIRAHSGFFSVMQMVLFILMYCEEKRLTPLISARGGIYGDAEGKVDWFSEYFDTIGAVPLPTSNVRVRTSVVRDLGGLGFRRRYEPRLDLRHASALFRSHYQPAAPIRDEVDAIRKRLGIGASTLGVHFRGTDKKVEAHTIAWEAFCRLVEETLAEEPQLNNIFVSSDEQAFLDYFAKWDFPVPVSVAPARLLATGSTPVHFSGHPGLAIGREALVASLLLASCGYLVKTPSYLSAWSKMFNLSLPVKLAVPPREGAFWFPDSQIWNEQQQRGETTAEADVRMQNQKTA
;
A
#
# COMPACT_ATOMS: atom_id res chain seq x y z
N MET A 1 -28.55 -6.72 -26.86
CA MET A 1 -28.14 -5.29 -26.93
C MET A 1 -28.17 -4.61 -25.55
N LEU A 2 -29.15 -4.89 -24.69
CA LEU A 2 -29.27 -4.29 -23.36
C LEU A 2 -28.04 -4.52 -22.44
N ASN A 3 -27.47 -5.73 -22.44
CA ASN A 3 -26.26 -6.04 -21.66
C ASN A 3 -25.02 -5.23 -22.11
N LYS A 4 -24.86 -5.00 -23.42
CA LYS A 4 -23.78 -4.15 -23.95
C LYS A 4 -23.95 -2.68 -23.52
N LEU A 5 -25.18 -2.17 -23.50
CA LEU A 5 -25.48 -0.81 -23.03
C LEU A 5 -25.26 -0.65 -21.52
N ILE A 6 -25.60 -1.68 -20.73
CA ILE A 6 -25.34 -1.70 -19.29
C ILE A 6 -23.82 -1.74 -19.00
N ASP A 7 -23.05 -2.51 -19.77
CA ASP A 7 -21.60 -2.56 -19.62
C ASP A 7 -20.92 -1.26 -20.07
N ILE A 8 -21.41 -0.62 -21.15
CA ILE A 8 -20.97 0.73 -21.56
C ILE A 8 -21.29 1.75 -20.46
N ALA A 9 -22.49 1.72 -19.88
CA ALA A 9 -22.87 2.63 -18.80
C ALA A 9 -22.05 2.41 -17.52
N ARG A 10 -21.72 1.15 -17.17
CA ARG A 10 -20.78 0.82 -16.08
C ARG A 10 -19.37 1.33 -16.40
N HIS A 11 -18.91 1.17 -17.63
CA HIS A 11 -17.59 1.62 -18.06
C HIS A 11 -17.47 3.15 -18.03
N ILE A 12 -18.51 3.87 -18.49
CA ILE A 12 -18.60 5.33 -18.40
C ILE A 12 -18.63 5.78 -16.94
N ARG A 13 -19.47 5.17 -16.07
CA ARG A 13 -19.49 5.49 -14.62
C ARG A 13 -18.15 5.22 -13.91
N ARG A 14 -17.42 4.19 -14.36
CA ARG A 14 -16.12 3.82 -13.80
C ARG A 14 -14.97 4.65 -14.38
N SER A 15 -15.18 5.31 -15.52
CA SER A 15 -14.16 6.13 -16.16
C SER A 15 -13.72 7.28 -15.24
N GLU A 16 -12.41 7.51 -15.18
CA GLU A 16 -11.86 8.61 -14.38
C GLU A 16 -12.40 9.96 -14.88
N ARG A 17 -12.67 10.12 -16.18
CA ARG A 17 -13.27 11.35 -16.74
C ARG A 17 -14.65 11.67 -16.16
N PHE A 18 -15.51 10.67 -15.96
CA PHE A 18 -16.84 10.85 -15.36
C PHE A 18 -16.76 11.12 -13.85
N LYS A 19 -15.90 10.40 -13.12
CA LYS A 19 -15.64 10.71 -11.70
C LYS A 19 -15.08 12.12 -11.53
N HIS A 20 -14.23 12.56 -12.47
CA HIS A 20 -13.68 13.92 -12.50
C HIS A 20 -14.77 14.98 -12.67
N SER A 21 -15.69 14.83 -13.62
CA SER A 21 -16.73 15.85 -13.86
C SER A 21 -17.70 15.96 -12.68
N ILE A 22 -18.11 14.84 -12.09
CA ILE A 22 -19.04 14.84 -10.94
C ILE A 22 -18.40 15.42 -9.68
N SER A 23 -17.11 15.17 -9.45
CA SER A 23 -16.43 15.68 -8.26
C SER A 23 -15.97 17.14 -8.36
N THR A 24 -16.05 17.76 -9.55
CA THR A 24 -15.50 19.12 -9.79
C THR A 24 -16.12 20.20 -8.88
N PRO A 25 -17.46 20.29 -8.70
CA PRO A 25 -18.05 21.28 -7.81
C PRO A 25 -17.60 21.10 -6.35
N GLY A 26 -17.56 19.84 -5.88
CA GLY A 26 -17.10 19.52 -4.52
C GLY A 26 -15.65 19.90 -4.27
N ARG A 27 -14.77 19.73 -5.26
CA ARG A 27 -13.35 20.13 -5.18
C ARG A 27 -13.17 21.64 -5.07
N ILE A 28 -13.93 22.42 -5.85
CA ILE A 28 -13.85 23.88 -5.82
C ILE A 28 -14.25 24.38 -4.43
N THR A 29 -15.35 23.86 -3.88
CA THR A 29 -15.80 24.18 -2.52
C THR A 29 -14.77 23.78 -1.47
N LEU A 30 -14.16 22.59 -1.59
CA LEU A 30 -13.08 22.15 -0.71
C LEU A 30 -11.92 23.15 -0.71
N HIS A 31 -11.35 23.47 -1.87
CA HIS A 31 -10.20 24.38 -1.94
C HIS A 31 -10.54 25.80 -1.47
N ALA A 32 -11.75 26.29 -1.78
CA ALA A 32 -12.20 27.59 -1.30
C ALA A 32 -12.32 27.62 0.24
N GLN A 33 -12.88 26.57 0.84
CA GLN A 33 -12.97 26.42 2.29
C GLN A 33 -11.59 26.38 2.94
N GLN A 34 -10.66 25.63 2.36
CA GLN A 34 -9.31 25.45 2.91
C GLN A 34 -8.46 26.72 2.84
N ARG A 35 -8.70 27.64 1.91
CA ARG A 35 -8.02 28.95 1.87
C ARG A 35 -8.27 29.80 3.13
N LEU A 36 -9.35 29.54 3.85
CA LEU A 36 -9.72 30.27 5.07
C LEU A 36 -9.00 29.75 6.31
N ASN A 37 -8.29 28.62 6.21
CA ASN A 37 -7.61 27.96 7.32
C ASN A 37 -6.22 28.53 7.62
N ARG A 38 -5.84 29.69 7.09
CA ARG A 38 -4.64 30.48 7.49
C ARG A 38 -3.35 29.66 7.65
N GLY A 39 -3.02 28.84 6.66
CA GLY A 39 -1.80 28.02 6.66
C GLY A 39 -2.02 26.55 7.05
N TYR A 40 -3.23 26.16 7.45
CA TYR A 40 -3.59 24.76 7.70
C TYR A 40 -4.36 24.16 6.52
N PHE A 41 -4.17 22.86 6.30
CA PHE A 41 -4.98 22.08 5.37
C PHE A 41 -5.61 20.91 6.12
N ALA A 42 -6.90 21.06 6.46
CA ALA A 42 -7.61 20.17 7.36
C ALA A 42 -8.59 19.27 6.61
N ILE A 43 -8.26 17.98 6.56
CA ILE A 43 -8.98 16.96 5.80
C ILE A 43 -9.37 15.80 6.70
N GLU A 44 -10.65 15.43 6.64
CA GLU A 44 -11.15 14.20 7.23
C GLU A 44 -11.48 13.19 6.12
N ILE A 45 -10.86 12.02 6.18
CA ILE A 45 -11.05 10.95 5.22
C ILE A 45 -12.14 10.01 5.73
N ARG A 46 -13.22 9.87 4.95
CA ARG A 46 -14.31 8.90 5.15
C ARG A 46 -14.42 7.97 3.95
N ALA A 47 -13.33 7.26 3.66
CA ALA A 47 -13.23 6.42 2.46
C ALA A 47 -13.70 4.99 2.71
N HIS A 48 -14.44 4.44 1.74
CA HIS A 48 -14.77 3.02 1.67
C HIS A 48 -13.80 2.31 0.72
N SER A 49 -12.50 2.31 1.08
CA SER A 49 -11.43 1.69 0.29
C SER A 49 -10.44 0.94 1.17
N GLY A 50 -9.52 0.18 0.56
CA GLY A 50 -8.46 -0.54 1.29
C GLY A 50 -7.56 0.40 2.11
N PHE A 51 -6.97 -0.10 3.21
CA PHE A 51 -6.19 0.69 4.18
C PHE A 51 -5.11 1.50 3.48
N PHE A 52 -4.29 0.81 2.68
CA PHE A 52 -3.21 1.45 1.94
C PHE A 52 -3.67 2.28 0.73
N SER A 53 -4.93 2.14 0.29
CA SER A 53 -5.53 3.12 -0.63
C SER A 53 -5.86 4.44 0.09
N VAL A 54 -6.25 4.39 1.37
CA VAL A 54 -6.38 5.59 2.20
C VAL A 54 -5.01 6.21 2.45
N MET A 55 -3.98 5.39 2.67
CA MET A 55 -2.61 5.89 2.79
C MET A 55 -2.14 6.64 1.54
N GLN A 56 -2.61 6.28 0.33
CA GLN A 56 -2.38 7.10 -0.87
C GLN A 56 -3.06 8.46 -0.81
N MET A 57 -4.25 8.54 -0.23
CA MET A 57 -4.92 9.83 -0.01
C MET A 57 -4.10 10.70 0.94
N VAL A 58 -3.56 10.11 2.02
CA VAL A 58 -2.66 10.79 2.96
C VAL A 58 -1.44 11.33 2.22
N LEU A 59 -0.76 10.52 1.39
CA LEU A 59 0.40 10.98 0.61
C LEU A 59 0.06 12.16 -0.31
N PHE A 60 -1.05 12.12 -1.04
CA PHE A 60 -1.46 13.25 -1.88
C PHE A 60 -1.78 14.52 -1.09
N ILE A 61 -2.35 14.37 0.12
CA ILE A 61 -2.56 15.51 1.02
C ILE A 61 -1.21 16.08 1.47
N LEU A 62 -0.26 15.24 1.87
CA LEU A 62 1.08 15.68 2.27
C LEU A 62 1.81 16.39 1.13
N MET A 63 1.76 15.86 -0.10
CA MET A 63 2.38 16.50 -1.27
C MET A 63 1.76 17.87 -1.57
N TYR A 64 0.44 17.99 -1.43
CA TYR A 64 -0.24 19.28 -1.56
C TYR A 64 0.24 20.27 -0.49
N CYS A 65 0.35 19.81 0.75
CA CYS A 65 0.79 20.62 1.88
C CYS A 65 2.24 21.07 1.72
N GLU A 66 3.15 20.20 1.31
CA GLU A 66 4.55 20.54 1.02
C GLU A 66 4.62 21.60 -0.09
N GLU A 67 3.93 21.38 -1.21
CA GLU A 67 3.93 22.32 -2.34
C GLU A 67 3.38 23.70 -1.96
N LYS A 68 2.36 23.75 -1.09
CA LYS A 68 1.71 24.98 -0.67
C LYS A 68 2.23 25.55 0.64
N ARG A 69 3.23 24.91 1.26
CA ARG A 69 3.76 25.25 2.59
C ARG A 69 2.65 25.36 3.63
N LEU A 70 1.74 24.38 3.62
CA LEU A 70 0.65 24.26 4.57
C LEU A 70 0.96 23.20 5.62
N THR A 71 0.40 23.37 6.81
CA THR A 71 0.45 22.37 7.88
C THR A 71 -0.69 21.36 7.68
N PRO A 72 -0.39 20.06 7.45
CA PRO A 72 -1.42 19.04 7.29
C PRO A 72 -2.12 18.75 8.62
N LEU A 73 -3.45 18.77 8.61
CA LEU A 73 -4.30 18.26 9.71
C LEU A 73 -5.18 17.16 9.13
N ILE A 74 -4.73 15.91 9.25
CA ILE A 74 -5.36 14.76 8.60
C ILE A 74 -5.97 13.86 9.67
N SER A 75 -7.23 13.50 9.48
CA SER A 75 -7.90 12.46 10.25
C SER A 75 -8.57 11.47 9.31
N ALA A 76 -8.83 10.25 9.79
CA ALA A 76 -9.63 9.28 9.08
C ALA A 76 -10.65 8.65 10.03
N ARG A 77 -11.93 8.76 9.67
CA ARG A 77 -13.07 8.41 10.55
C ARG A 77 -14.09 7.58 9.81
N GLY A 78 -14.75 6.69 10.53
CA GLY A 78 -15.72 5.75 9.96
C GLY A 78 -15.13 4.91 8.82
N GLY A 79 -15.97 4.55 7.85
CA GLY A 79 -15.57 3.68 6.74
C GLY A 79 -15.31 2.25 7.23
N ILE A 80 -14.37 1.55 6.57
CA ILE A 80 -14.08 0.13 6.85
C ILE A 80 -13.27 -0.04 8.15
N TYR A 81 -12.46 0.95 8.52
CA TYR A 81 -11.50 0.84 9.63
C TYR A 81 -11.88 1.62 10.89
N GLY A 82 -12.87 2.51 10.79
CA GLY A 82 -13.38 3.27 11.93
C GLY A 82 -14.54 2.57 12.64
N ASP A 83 -14.99 3.20 13.73
CA ASP A 83 -16.25 2.87 14.37
C ASP A 83 -17.45 3.27 13.50
N ALA A 84 -18.59 2.63 13.73
CA ALA A 84 -19.81 2.87 12.95
C ALA A 84 -20.30 4.33 13.07
N GLU A 85 -20.06 4.96 14.22
CA GLU A 85 -20.44 6.34 14.50
C GLU A 85 -19.44 7.38 13.95
N GLY A 86 -18.26 6.95 13.47
CA GLY A 86 -17.19 7.82 12.98
C GLY A 86 -16.60 8.76 14.05
N LYS A 87 -16.69 8.37 15.31
CA LYS A 87 -16.17 9.13 16.46
C LYS A 87 -14.66 8.95 16.65
N VAL A 88 -14.13 7.78 16.27
CA VAL A 88 -12.73 7.42 16.40
C VAL A 88 -11.98 7.85 15.13
N ASP A 89 -10.92 8.63 15.31
CA ASP A 89 -9.92 8.86 14.28
C ASP A 89 -8.97 7.68 14.24
N TRP A 90 -9.32 6.67 13.44
CA TRP A 90 -8.55 5.43 13.37
C TRP A 90 -7.14 5.65 12.84
N PHE A 91 -6.88 6.73 12.10
CA PHE A 91 -5.52 7.01 11.60
C PHE A 91 -4.58 7.37 12.75
N SER A 92 -5.07 8.19 13.69
CA SER A 92 -4.32 8.58 14.90
C SER A 92 -4.12 7.42 15.88
N GLU A 93 -4.94 6.36 15.82
CA GLU A 93 -4.71 5.12 16.59
C GLU A 93 -3.52 4.31 16.05
N TYR A 94 -3.16 4.47 14.78
CA TYR A 94 -2.12 3.70 14.12
C TYR A 94 -0.82 4.45 13.90
N PHE A 95 -0.85 5.78 13.88
CA PHE A 95 0.30 6.61 13.56
C PHE A 95 0.45 7.77 14.56
N ASP A 96 1.65 7.89 15.11
CA ASP A 96 2.06 9.08 15.85
C ASP A 96 2.46 10.16 14.84
N THR A 97 2.14 11.42 15.16
CA THR A 97 2.67 12.56 14.41
C THR A 97 4.11 12.86 14.84
N ILE A 98 5.00 13.09 13.88
CA ILE A 98 6.40 13.44 14.13
C ILE A 98 6.54 14.95 14.18
N GLY A 99 7.19 15.43 15.24
CA GLY A 99 7.43 16.86 15.47
C GLY A 99 6.24 17.58 16.10
N ALA A 100 6.49 18.79 16.58
CA ALA A 100 5.44 19.67 17.08
C ALA A 100 4.69 20.26 15.88
N VAL A 101 3.55 19.69 15.52
CA VAL A 101 2.60 20.38 14.65
C VAL A 101 2.07 21.58 15.45
N PRO A 102 2.30 22.83 15.02
CA PRO A 102 1.77 23.99 15.73
C PRO A 102 0.26 23.87 15.68
N LEU A 103 -0.37 23.52 16.81
CA LEU A 103 -1.83 23.51 16.85
C LEU A 103 -2.32 24.93 16.57
N PRO A 104 -3.46 25.07 15.87
CA PRO A 104 -4.07 26.38 15.70
C PRO A 104 -4.23 27.02 17.08
N THR A 105 -3.81 28.27 17.23
CA THR A 105 -4.13 29.03 18.45
C THR A 105 -5.64 29.03 18.65
N SER A 106 -6.12 29.07 19.89
CA SER A 106 -7.54 28.93 20.26
C SER A 106 -8.50 29.89 19.52
N ASN A 107 -7.96 30.95 18.89
CA ASN A 107 -8.70 31.94 18.10
C ASN A 107 -8.84 31.60 16.60
N VAL A 108 -8.20 30.53 16.10
CA VAL A 108 -8.27 30.13 14.68
C VAL A 108 -9.29 29.01 14.50
N ARG A 109 -10.47 29.34 13.97
CA ARG A 109 -11.49 28.34 13.59
C ARG A 109 -11.08 27.62 12.30
N VAL A 110 -10.41 26.47 12.45
CA VAL A 110 -10.07 25.60 11.33
C VAL A 110 -11.32 24.90 10.80
N ARG A 111 -11.51 24.95 9.48
CA ARG A 111 -12.61 24.30 8.77
C ARG A 111 -12.14 22.99 8.16
N THR A 112 -12.64 21.87 8.65
CA THR A 112 -12.31 20.55 8.10
C THR A 112 -13.18 20.24 6.89
N SER A 113 -12.57 19.77 5.80
CA SER A 113 -13.29 19.25 4.63
C SER A 113 -13.28 17.73 4.64
N VAL A 114 -14.43 17.12 4.33
CA VAL A 114 -14.59 15.66 4.30
C VAL A 114 -14.39 15.14 2.88
N VAL A 115 -13.55 14.11 2.72
CA VAL A 115 -13.28 13.44 1.44
C VAL A 115 -13.57 11.95 1.54
N ARG A 116 -14.13 11.36 0.48
CA ARG A 116 -14.51 9.94 0.45
C ARG A 116 -13.68 9.09 -0.51
N ASP A 117 -12.94 9.72 -1.40
CA ASP A 117 -12.07 9.06 -2.37
C ASP A 117 -11.01 10.06 -2.91
N LEU A 118 -10.03 9.53 -3.67
CA LEU A 118 -8.99 10.31 -4.34
C LEU A 118 -9.56 11.32 -5.36
N GLY A 119 -10.72 11.03 -5.94
CA GLY A 119 -11.44 11.92 -6.82
C GLY A 119 -11.97 13.15 -6.06
N GLY A 120 -12.41 13.02 -4.82
CA GLY A 120 -12.83 14.14 -3.97
C GLY A 120 -11.70 15.13 -3.67
N LEU A 121 -10.45 14.64 -3.56
CA LEU A 121 -9.27 15.48 -3.39
C LEU A 121 -8.89 16.22 -4.67
N GLY A 122 -9.11 15.62 -5.83
CA GLY A 122 -8.75 16.20 -7.13
C GLY A 122 -7.26 16.26 -7.43
N PHE A 123 -6.44 15.61 -6.59
CA PHE A 123 -4.98 15.67 -6.65
C PHE A 123 -4.32 14.63 -7.56
N ARG A 124 -5.02 13.52 -7.84
CA ARG A 124 -4.46 12.36 -8.51
C ARG A 124 -3.66 12.68 -9.78
N ARG A 125 -4.29 13.33 -10.77
CA ARG A 125 -3.63 13.68 -12.05
C ARG A 125 -2.37 14.54 -11.88
N ARG A 126 -2.29 15.29 -10.79
CA ARG A 126 -1.21 16.23 -10.53
C ARG A 126 -0.04 15.57 -9.83
N TYR A 127 -0.31 14.68 -8.86
CA TYR A 127 0.72 14.13 -7.99
C TYR A 127 1.10 12.70 -8.32
N GLU A 128 0.20 11.89 -8.88
CA GLU A 128 0.51 10.50 -9.24
C GLU A 128 1.72 10.36 -10.19
N PRO A 129 1.87 11.18 -11.26
CA PRO A 129 3.04 11.10 -12.13
C PRO A 129 4.35 11.58 -11.49
N ARG A 130 4.28 12.25 -10.33
CA ARG A 130 5.43 12.83 -9.62
C ARG A 130 5.85 11.99 -8.41
N LEU A 131 5.15 10.90 -8.13
CA LEU A 131 5.46 10.02 -7.02
C LEU A 131 6.67 9.15 -7.35
N ASP A 132 7.77 9.40 -6.65
CA ASP A 132 8.90 8.49 -6.54
C ASP A 132 8.96 7.88 -5.13
N LEU A 133 9.50 6.66 -5.01
CA LEU A 133 9.51 5.92 -3.74
C LEU A 133 10.28 6.67 -2.64
N ARG A 134 11.42 7.28 -2.97
CA ARG A 134 12.31 7.93 -2.01
C ARG A 134 11.64 9.17 -1.41
N HIS A 135 11.15 10.08 -2.25
CA HIS A 135 10.46 11.28 -1.82
C HIS A 135 9.19 10.95 -1.05
N ALA A 136 8.36 10.03 -1.56
CA ALA A 136 7.10 9.69 -0.90
C ALA A 136 7.33 9.03 0.47
N SER A 137 8.33 8.16 0.60
CA SER A 137 8.74 7.58 1.89
C SER A 137 9.27 8.65 2.84
N ALA A 138 10.17 9.53 2.38
CA ALA A 138 10.72 10.61 3.19
C ALA A 138 9.62 11.58 3.67
N LEU A 139 8.71 11.96 2.77
CA LEU A 139 7.58 12.83 3.07
C LEU A 139 6.61 12.20 4.07
N PHE A 140 6.29 10.91 3.92
CA PHE A 140 5.46 10.24 4.91
C PHE A 140 6.16 10.21 6.28
N ARG A 141 7.44 9.83 6.31
CA ARG A 141 8.25 9.69 7.53
C ARG A 141 8.66 11.01 8.17
N SER A 142 8.49 12.16 7.50
CA SER A 142 8.67 13.47 8.13
C SER A 142 7.43 13.88 8.94
N HIS A 143 6.28 13.25 8.69
CA HIS A 143 5.02 13.57 9.34
C HIS A 143 4.52 12.47 10.28
N TYR A 144 4.77 11.21 9.96
CA TYR A 144 4.16 10.08 10.66
C TYR A 144 5.13 8.93 10.90
N GLN A 145 4.95 8.25 12.02
CA GLN A 145 5.52 6.94 12.31
C GLN A 145 4.44 6.00 12.85
N PRO A 146 4.52 4.68 12.62
CA PRO A 146 3.59 3.73 13.24
C PRO A 146 3.59 3.92 14.76
N ALA A 147 2.43 3.93 15.41
CA ALA A 147 2.30 4.20 16.85
C ALA A 147 3.04 3.18 17.73
N ALA A 148 3.42 3.56 18.95
CA ALA A 148 4.20 2.68 19.85
C ALA A 148 3.59 1.27 20.02
N PRO A 149 2.28 1.10 20.28
CA PRO A 149 1.68 -0.23 20.42
C PRO A 149 1.79 -1.09 19.15
N ILE A 150 1.79 -0.48 17.97
CA ILE A 150 1.98 -1.17 16.68
C ILE A 150 3.42 -1.61 16.53
N ARG A 151 4.38 -0.74 16.86
CA ARG A 151 5.82 -1.06 16.79
C ARG A 151 6.18 -2.19 17.76
N ASP A 152 5.67 -2.13 18.99
CA ASP A 152 5.91 -3.15 20.02
C ASP A 152 5.37 -4.51 19.60
N GLU A 153 4.18 -4.55 19.00
CA GLU A 153 3.63 -5.79 18.45
C GLU A 153 4.46 -6.34 17.30
N VAL A 154 4.84 -5.50 16.33
CA VAL A 154 5.67 -5.91 15.20
C VAL A 154 6.99 -6.47 15.70
N ASP A 155 7.63 -5.81 16.66
CA ASP A 155 8.87 -6.26 17.28
C ASP A 155 8.70 -7.61 18.00
N ALA A 156 7.60 -7.79 18.74
CA ALA A 156 7.30 -9.05 19.43
C ALA A 156 7.10 -10.21 18.44
N ILE A 157 6.32 -9.99 17.36
CA ILE A 157 6.11 -11.00 16.31
C ILE A 157 7.41 -11.28 15.57
N ARG A 158 8.17 -10.24 15.22
CA ARG A 158 9.47 -10.37 14.53
C ARG A 158 10.43 -11.25 15.32
N LYS A 159 10.58 -10.99 16.63
CA LYS A 159 11.41 -11.79 17.52
C LYS A 159 10.92 -13.23 17.64
N ARG A 160 9.61 -13.43 17.80
CA ARG A 160 9.00 -14.76 17.94
C ARG A 160 9.17 -15.63 16.69
N LEU A 161 9.09 -15.05 15.50
CA LEU A 161 9.17 -15.77 14.22
C LEU A 161 10.58 -15.73 13.59
N GLY A 162 11.54 -15.06 14.20
CA GLY A 162 12.89 -14.90 13.65
C GLY A 162 12.90 -14.16 12.31
N ILE A 163 12.04 -13.16 12.14
CA ILE A 163 11.99 -12.36 10.90
C ILE A 163 13.14 -11.33 10.93
N GLY A 164 13.91 -11.23 9.84
CA GLY A 164 14.98 -10.27 9.73
C GLY A 164 15.66 -10.27 8.36
N ALA A 165 16.92 -9.84 8.33
CA ALA A 165 17.69 -9.70 7.09
C ALA A 165 17.95 -11.02 6.33
N SER A 166 17.86 -12.18 7.00
CA SER A 166 17.96 -13.50 6.38
C SER A 166 16.60 -14.09 6.00
N THR A 167 15.52 -13.31 6.11
CA THR A 167 14.15 -13.80 5.84
C THR A 167 13.68 -13.34 4.47
N LEU A 168 13.21 -14.29 3.66
CA LEU A 168 12.45 -14.01 2.46
C LEU A 168 10.98 -13.74 2.84
N GLY A 169 10.57 -12.49 2.71
CA GLY A 169 9.17 -12.11 2.78
C GLY A 169 8.44 -12.55 1.51
N VAL A 170 7.26 -13.14 1.67
CA VAL A 170 6.39 -13.56 0.59
C VAL A 170 5.01 -12.98 0.82
N HIS A 171 4.48 -12.27 -0.17
CA HIS A 171 3.11 -11.78 -0.12
C HIS A 171 2.31 -12.15 -1.36
N PHE A 172 1.32 -13.00 -1.19
CA PHE A 172 0.36 -13.32 -2.23
C PHE A 172 -0.96 -12.62 -1.95
N ARG A 173 -1.43 -11.82 -2.90
CA ARG A 173 -2.80 -11.30 -2.89
C ARG A 173 -3.70 -12.23 -3.70
N GLY A 174 -4.76 -12.72 -3.07
CA GLY A 174 -5.75 -13.64 -3.63
C GLY A 174 -6.59 -13.09 -4.78
N THR A 175 -7.44 -13.97 -5.31
CA THR A 175 -8.11 -13.78 -6.62
C THR A 175 -9.42 -12.97 -6.61
N ASP A 176 -9.82 -12.36 -5.49
CA ASP A 176 -10.93 -11.39 -5.44
C ASP A 176 -10.66 -10.13 -6.31
N LYS A 177 -9.43 -9.97 -6.78
CA LYS A 177 -8.94 -8.88 -7.62
C LYS A 177 -8.50 -9.28 -9.04
N LYS A 178 -9.16 -10.27 -9.66
CA LYS A 178 -9.00 -10.63 -11.10
C LYS A 178 -9.18 -9.47 -12.08
N VAL A 179 -9.54 -8.27 -11.64
CA VAL A 179 -9.67 -7.06 -12.46
C VAL A 179 -8.42 -6.17 -12.40
N GLU A 180 -7.59 -6.24 -11.36
CA GLU A 180 -6.51 -5.28 -11.08
C GLU A 180 -5.09 -5.78 -11.41
N ALA A 181 -4.81 -7.09 -11.35
CA ALA A 181 -3.47 -7.64 -11.63
C ALA A 181 -3.53 -8.84 -12.59
N HIS A 182 -2.44 -9.11 -13.30
CA HIS A 182 -2.27 -10.41 -13.97
C HIS A 182 -2.27 -11.51 -12.92
N THR A 183 -2.95 -12.63 -13.20
CA THR A 183 -3.00 -13.76 -12.26
C THR A 183 -1.80 -14.67 -12.50
N ILE A 184 -1.15 -15.10 -11.43
CA ILE A 184 -0.14 -16.15 -11.45
C ILE A 184 -0.71 -17.38 -10.73
N ALA A 185 -0.44 -18.57 -11.28
CA ALA A 185 -0.81 -19.82 -10.62
C ALA A 185 0.03 -20.01 -9.34
N TRP A 186 -0.55 -20.63 -8.31
CA TRP A 186 0.16 -20.83 -7.03
C TRP A 186 1.46 -21.62 -7.21
N GLU A 187 1.45 -22.68 -8.03
CA GLU A 187 2.64 -23.46 -8.35
C GLU A 187 3.74 -22.59 -8.98
N ALA A 188 3.39 -21.79 -9.98
CA ALA A 188 4.34 -20.88 -10.63
C ALA A 188 4.89 -19.83 -9.66
N PHE A 189 4.08 -19.38 -8.71
CA PHE A 189 4.52 -18.47 -7.65
C PHE A 189 5.46 -19.14 -6.65
N CYS A 190 5.21 -20.40 -6.25
CA CYS A 190 6.13 -21.15 -5.40
C CYS A 190 7.48 -21.39 -6.09
N ARG A 191 7.48 -21.77 -7.37
CA ARG A 191 8.73 -21.92 -8.15
C ARG A 191 9.53 -20.62 -8.21
N LEU A 192 8.88 -19.48 -8.40
CA LEU A 192 9.53 -18.17 -8.35
C LEU A 192 10.18 -17.89 -6.99
N VAL A 193 9.55 -18.33 -5.89
CA VAL A 193 10.11 -18.22 -4.55
C VAL A 193 11.35 -19.11 -4.41
N GLU A 194 11.33 -20.33 -4.93
CA GLU A 194 12.51 -21.23 -4.95
C GLU A 194 13.67 -20.64 -5.74
N GLU A 195 13.40 -20.11 -6.93
CA GLU A 195 14.39 -19.41 -7.76
C GLU A 195 15.01 -18.25 -6.99
N THR A 196 14.21 -17.47 -6.27
CA THR A 196 14.69 -16.34 -5.47
C THR A 196 15.58 -16.81 -4.31
N LEU A 197 15.24 -17.93 -3.65
CA LEU A 197 16.10 -18.51 -2.61
C LEU A 197 17.43 -19.04 -3.16
N ALA A 198 17.42 -19.57 -4.40
CA ALA A 198 18.64 -20.00 -5.08
C ALA A 198 19.52 -18.81 -5.49
N GLU A 199 18.92 -17.70 -5.91
CA GLU A 199 19.59 -16.43 -6.25
C GLU A 199 20.17 -15.73 -5.01
N GLU A 200 19.54 -15.88 -3.85
CA GLU A 200 19.83 -15.15 -2.61
C GLU A 200 20.13 -16.12 -1.44
N PRO A 201 21.29 -16.82 -1.44
CA PRO A 201 21.59 -17.91 -0.50
C PRO A 201 21.70 -17.49 0.97
N GLN A 202 21.78 -16.19 1.26
CA GLN A 202 21.72 -15.64 2.61
C GLN A 202 20.31 -15.74 3.23
N LEU A 203 19.28 -15.98 2.40
CA LEU A 203 17.90 -16.13 2.86
C LEU A 203 17.68 -17.57 3.34
N ASN A 204 17.45 -17.75 4.64
CA ASN A 204 17.43 -19.05 5.30
C ASN A 204 16.09 -19.39 5.96
N ASN A 205 15.09 -18.53 5.83
CA ASN A 205 13.71 -18.77 6.25
C ASN A 205 12.73 -17.94 5.40
N ILE A 206 11.49 -18.40 5.29
CA ILE A 206 10.41 -17.69 4.61
C ILE A 206 9.41 -17.17 5.64
N PHE A 207 8.96 -15.93 5.45
CA PHE A 207 7.76 -15.39 6.09
C PHE A 207 6.68 -15.13 5.05
N VAL A 208 5.54 -15.80 5.15
CA VAL A 208 4.44 -15.67 4.17
C VAL A 208 3.22 -14.97 4.75
N SER A 209 2.67 -14.01 4.01
CA SER A 209 1.43 -13.30 4.30
C SER A 209 0.50 -13.32 3.09
N SER A 210 -0.79 -13.55 3.32
CA SER A 210 -1.82 -13.57 2.28
C SER A 210 -3.17 -13.25 2.88
N ASP A 211 -4.08 -12.74 2.06
CA ASP A 211 -5.50 -12.62 2.37
C ASP A 211 -6.31 -13.90 2.05
N GLU A 212 -5.65 -14.94 1.53
CA GLU A 212 -6.28 -16.20 1.13
C GLU A 212 -5.73 -17.40 1.91
N GLN A 213 -6.49 -17.92 2.87
CA GLN A 213 -6.08 -19.08 3.69
C GLN A 213 -5.73 -20.32 2.86
N ALA A 214 -6.48 -20.61 1.79
CA ALA A 214 -6.22 -21.76 0.93
C ALA A 214 -4.84 -21.67 0.26
N PHE A 215 -4.39 -20.46 -0.10
CA PHE A 215 -3.04 -20.24 -0.58
C PHE A 215 -2.00 -20.47 0.53
N LEU A 216 -2.24 -19.98 1.75
CA LEU A 216 -1.32 -20.21 2.87
C LEU A 216 -1.14 -21.70 3.17
N ASP A 217 -2.24 -22.46 3.15
CA ASP A 217 -2.23 -23.90 3.39
C ASP A 217 -1.49 -24.66 2.27
N TYR A 218 -1.66 -24.22 1.02
CA TYR A 218 -0.93 -24.77 -0.13
C TYR A 218 0.57 -24.44 -0.03
N PHE A 219 0.90 -23.17 0.21
CA PHE A 219 2.26 -22.65 0.26
C PHE A 219 3.06 -23.29 1.40
N ALA A 220 2.47 -23.46 2.58
CA ALA A 220 3.13 -24.08 3.73
C ALA A 220 3.41 -25.58 3.54
N LYS A 221 2.74 -26.25 2.60
CA LYS A 221 2.96 -27.66 2.24
C LYS A 221 3.93 -27.84 1.08
N TRP A 222 4.31 -26.77 0.42
CA TRP A 222 5.31 -26.81 -0.66
C TRP A 222 6.69 -27.14 -0.06
N ASP A 223 7.46 -27.98 -0.73
CA ASP A 223 8.74 -28.52 -0.25
C ASP A 223 9.90 -27.53 -0.44
N PHE A 224 9.81 -26.37 0.21
CA PHE A 224 10.87 -25.38 0.19
C PHE A 224 12.13 -25.89 0.94
N PRO A 225 13.33 -25.50 0.51
CA PRO A 225 14.58 -25.91 1.17
C PRO A 225 14.81 -25.24 2.53
N VAL A 226 13.90 -24.38 2.97
CA VAL A 226 14.01 -23.56 4.18
C VAL A 226 12.67 -23.54 4.94
N PRO A 227 12.67 -23.34 6.27
CA PRO A 227 11.45 -23.30 7.05
C PRO A 227 10.53 -22.14 6.66
N VAL A 228 9.22 -22.39 6.71
CA VAL A 228 8.16 -21.41 6.41
C VAL A 228 7.44 -20.99 7.70
N SER A 229 7.41 -19.70 7.97
CA SER A 229 6.59 -19.07 9.00
C SER A 229 5.40 -18.36 8.36
N VAL A 230 4.20 -18.71 8.78
CA VAL A 230 2.96 -18.08 8.31
C VAL A 230 2.63 -16.88 9.21
N ALA A 231 2.23 -15.76 8.59
CA ALA A 231 1.75 -14.60 9.31
C ALA A 231 0.60 -14.96 10.27
N PRO A 232 0.57 -14.40 11.49
CA PRO A 232 -0.55 -14.59 12.41
C PRO A 232 -1.75 -13.73 11.97
N ALA A 233 -2.23 -13.94 10.74
CA ALA A 233 -3.34 -13.23 10.15
C ALA A 233 -4.63 -13.98 10.46
N ARG A 234 -5.50 -13.40 11.29
CA ARG A 234 -6.79 -14.00 11.65
C ARG A 234 -7.94 -13.38 10.87
N LEU A 235 -7.84 -12.08 10.59
CA LEU A 235 -8.88 -11.31 9.91
C LEU A 235 -8.58 -11.17 8.42
N LEU A 236 -7.31 -11.09 8.03
CA LEU A 236 -6.94 -10.92 6.63
C LEU A 236 -7.09 -12.22 5.83
N ALA A 237 -6.83 -13.38 6.44
CA ALA A 237 -6.84 -14.66 5.73
C ALA A 237 -8.26 -15.26 5.50
N THR A 238 -9.34 -14.54 5.79
CA THR A 238 -10.69 -15.11 5.81
C THR A 238 -11.37 -15.15 4.43
N GLY A 239 -11.19 -16.25 3.70
CA GLY A 239 -12.08 -16.67 2.62
C GLY A 239 -12.02 -15.84 1.32
N SER A 240 -13.04 -15.99 0.47
CA SER A 240 -13.11 -15.40 -0.88
C SER A 240 -13.69 -13.99 -0.94
N THR A 241 -14.17 -13.47 0.19
CA THR A 241 -14.71 -12.11 0.30
C THR A 241 -13.58 -11.17 0.71
N PRO A 242 -13.32 -10.07 -0.03
CA PRO A 242 -12.35 -9.08 0.42
C PRO A 242 -12.69 -8.69 1.86
N VAL A 243 -11.71 -8.79 2.76
CA VAL A 243 -11.87 -8.60 4.23
C VAL A 243 -12.54 -7.27 4.59
N HIS A 244 -12.47 -6.30 3.68
CA HIS A 244 -13.17 -5.02 3.75
C HIS A 244 -14.71 -5.12 3.71
N PHE A 245 -15.27 -6.31 3.45
CA PHE A 245 -16.71 -6.59 3.38
C PHE A 245 -17.16 -7.69 4.36
N SER A 246 -16.29 -8.21 5.24
CA SER A 246 -16.62 -9.32 6.13
C SER A 246 -17.18 -8.92 7.51
N GLY A 247 -17.37 -7.61 7.79
CA GLY A 247 -18.09 -7.14 8.98
C GLY A 247 -17.34 -7.21 10.31
N HIS A 248 -16.01 -7.37 10.28
CA HIS A 248 -15.16 -7.36 11.50
C HIS A 248 -15.06 -5.98 12.14
N PRO A 249 -14.62 -5.88 13.43
CA PRO A 249 -14.28 -4.60 14.04
C PRO A 249 -13.20 -3.91 13.20
N GLY A 250 -13.58 -2.81 12.55
CA GLY A 250 -12.76 -2.14 11.53
C GLY A 250 -11.35 -1.81 12.01
N LEU A 251 -11.22 -1.43 13.29
CA LEU A 251 -9.93 -1.13 13.90
C LEU A 251 -8.99 -2.35 13.93
N ALA A 252 -9.52 -3.54 14.18
CA ALA A 252 -8.69 -4.74 14.20
C ALA A 252 -8.18 -5.10 12.79
N ILE A 253 -9.01 -4.90 11.75
CA ILE A 253 -8.60 -5.13 10.35
C ILE A 253 -7.49 -4.15 9.94
N GLY A 254 -7.65 -2.87 10.26
CA GLY A 254 -6.67 -1.84 9.91
C GLY A 254 -5.32 -2.11 10.58
N ARG A 255 -5.36 -2.47 11.87
CA ARG A 255 -4.19 -2.92 12.63
C ARG A 255 -3.52 -4.13 12.00
N GLU A 256 -4.26 -5.18 11.67
CA GLU A 256 -3.68 -6.39 11.06
C GLU A 256 -3.03 -6.10 9.70
N ALA A 257 -3.65 -5.26 8.87
CA ALA A 257 -3.09 -4.83 7.59
C ALA A 257 -1.78 -4.06 7.74
N LEU A 258 -1.72 -3.14 8.72
CA LEU A 258 -0.51 -2.37 9.00
C LEU A 258 0.61 -3.26 9.54
N VAL A 259 0.30 -4.13 10.50
CA VAL A 259 1.26 -5.08 11.09
C VAL A 259 1.82 -6.01 10.03
N ALA A 260 0.98 -6.57 9.15
CA ALA A 260 1.44 -7.41 8.05
C ALA A 260 2.42 -6.68 7.12
N SER A 261 2.10 -5.45 6.73
CA SER A 261 3.00 -4.61 5.89
C SER A 261 4.34 -4.31 6.58
N LEU A 262 4.32 -4.02 7.89
CA LEU A 262 5.54 -3.76 8.67
C LEU A 262 6.40 -5.01 8.91
N LEU A 263 5.78 -6.18 9.05
CA LEU A 263 6.50 -7.46 9.12
C LEU A 263 7.19 -7.79 7.80
N LEU A 264 6.49 -7.60 6.68
CA LEU A 264 7.08 -7.70 5.34
C LEU A 264 8.22 -6.69 5.14
N ALA A 265 8.07 -5.47 5.67
CA ALA A 265 9.11 -4.44 5.63
C ALA A 265 10.36 -4.81 6.44
N SER A 266 10.24 -5.73 7.39
CA SER A 266 11.33 -6.19 8.27
C SER A 266 12.12 -7.38 7.69
N CYS A 267 11.70 -7.92 6.55
CA CYS A 267 12.39 -9.01 5.85
C CYS A 267 13.64 -8.50 5.11
N GLY A 268 14.52 -9.42 4.73
CA GLY A 268 15.72 -9.14 3.94
C GLY A 268 15.46 -8.99 2.45
N TYR A 269 14.39 -9.62 1.96
CA TYR A 269 13.94 -9.58 0.58
C TYR A 269 12.41 -9.78 0.54
N LEU A 270 11.71 -9.28 -0.48
CA LEU A 270 10.28 -9.48 -0.65
C LEU A 270 9.90 -9.95 -2.07
N VAL A 271 9.29 -11.13 -2.19
CA VAL A 271 8.60 -11.57 -3.41
C VAL A 271 7.09 -11.37 -3.24
N LYS A 272 6.43 -10.71 -4.19
CA LYS A 272 5.00 -10.41 -4.04
C LYS A 272 4.22 -10.37 -5.35
N THR A 273 2.90 -10.53 -5.26
CA THR A 273 1.97 -10.08 -6.30
C THR A 273 1.59 -8.59 -6.11
N PRO A 274 1.11 -7.88 -7.14
CA PRO A 274 0.66 -6.49 -7.01
C PRO A 274 -0.41 -6.32 -5.91
N SER A 275 -0.15 -5.40 -4.99
CA SER A 275 -0.98 -5.11 -3.82
C SER A 275 -0.44 -3.89 -3.09
N TYR A 276 -1.29 -2.90 -2.80
CA TYR A 276 -0.87 -1.75 -1.99
C TYR A 276 -0.33 -2.15 -0.61
N LEU A 277 -0.86 -3.20 0.02
CA LEU A 277 -0.40 -3.64 1.34
C LEU A 277 1.09 -3.96 1.34
N SER A 278 1.50 -4.86 0.45
CA SER A 278 2.88 -5.29 0.37
C SER A 278 3.77 -4.28 -0.35
N ALA A 279 3.22 -3.44 -1.25
CA ALA A 279 3.96 -2.34 -1.85
C ALA A 279 4.38 -1.27 -0.82
N TRP A 280 3.53 -1.01 0.19
CA TRP A 280 3.88 -0.09 1.28
C TRP A 280 5.00 -0.61 2.18
N SER A 281 5.31 -1.91 2.17
CA SER A 281 6.49 -2.45 2.87
C SER A 281 7.78 -1.79 2.36
N LYS A 282 7.89 -1.55 1.04
CA LYS A 282 9.00 -0.80 0.42
C LYS A 282 9.00 0.67 0.81
N MET A 283 7.82 1.27 1.02
CA MET A 283 7.69 2.64 1.51
C MET A 283 8.18 2.77 2.96
N PHE A 284 7.91 1.77 3.80
CA PHE A 284 8.42 1.75 5.17
C PHE A 284 9.91 1.42 5.24
N ASN A 285 10.42 0.59 4.35
CA ASN A 285 11.83 0.22 4.24
C ASN A 285 12.35 0.37 2.80
N LEU A 286 12.95 1.52 2.49
CA LEU A 286 13.48 1.80 1.15
C LEU A 286 14.64 0.87 0.75
N SER A 287 15.36 0.28 1.70
CA SER A 287 16.44 -0.66 1.37
C SER A 287 15.94 -2.07 1.07
N LEU A 288 14.68 -2.39 1.36
CA LEU A 288 14.08 -3.70 1.07
C LEU A 288 14.14 -3.99 -0.45
N PRO A 289 14.86 -5.02 -0.90
CA PRO A 289 14.74 -5.52 -2.26
C PRO A 289 13.35 -6.13 -2.48
N VAL A 290 12.72 -5.84 -3.61
CA VAL A 290 11.37 -6.33 -3.93
C VAL A 290 11.34 -6.88 -5.35
N LYS A 291 10.83 -8.09 -5.51
CA LYS A 291 10.55 -8.76 -6.79
C LYS A 291 9.03 -8.91 -6.94
N LEU A 292 8.47 -8.24 -7.94
CA LEU A 292 7.08 -8.42 -8.37
C LEU A 292 7.00 -9.67 -9.26
N ALA A 293 6.16 -10.61 -8.86
CA ALA A 293 5.96 -11.87 -9.59
C ALA A 293 5.26 -11.68 -10.94
N VAL A 294 4.46 -10.63 -11.07
CA VAL A 294 3.73 -10.28 -12.28
C VAL A 294 3.59 -8.76 -12.39
N PRO A 295 3.51 -8.20 -13.61
CA PRO A 295 3.31 -6.78 -13.79
C PRO A 295 1.93 -6.35 -13.28
N PRO A 296 1.81 -5.16 -12.67
CA PRO A 296 0.51 -4.51 -12.51
C PRO A 296 -0.15 -4.32 -13.88
N ARG A 297 -1.48 -4.38 -13.97
CA ARG A 297 -2.17 -4.16 -15.27
C ARG A 297 -2.00 -2.71 -15.72
N GLU A 298 -2.03 -2.45 -17.04
CA GLU A 298 -1.94 -1.10 -17.61
C GLU A 298 -2.96 -0.11 -17.01
N GLY A 299 -4.18 -0.57 -16.71
CA GLY A 299 -5.23 0.24 -16.04
C GLY A 299 -5.15 0.29 -14.51
N ALA A 300 -4.17 -0.40 -13.91
CA ALA A 300 -3.94 -0.50 -12.47
C ALA A 300 -2.46 -0.36 -12.10
N PHE A 301 -1.69 0.35 -12.93
CA PHE A 301 -0.27 0.63 -12.77
C PHE A 301 -0.06 1.76 -11.75
N TRP A 302 -0.58 1.53 -10.55
CA TRP A 302 -0.60 2.53 -9.49
C TRP A 302 0.68 2.50 -8.65
N PHE A 303 1.09 3.67 -8.19
CA PHE A 303 2.14 3.78 -7.17
C PHE A 303 1.72 3.06 -5.87
N PRO A 304 2.58 2.31 -5.16
CA PRO A 304 4.02 2.19 -5.37
C PRO A 304 4.43 1.05 -6.31
N ASP A 305 3.53 0.13 -6.64
CA ASP A 305 3.84 -1.05 -7.46
C ASP A 305 4.40 -0.68 -8.85
N SER A 306 3.92 0.42 -9.44
CA SER A 306 4.46 0.93 -10.71
C SER A 306 5.94 1.29 -10.64
N GLN A 307 6.37 1.96 -9.57
CA GLN A 307 7.77 2.33 -9.38
C GLN A 307 8.62 1.10 -9.08
N ILE A 308 8.11 0.17 -8.25
CA ILE A 308 8.79 -1.10 -7.97
C ILE A 308 9.01 -1.90 -9.26
N TRP A 309 8.00 -1.99 -10.13
CA TRP A 309 8.12 -2.69 -11.41
C TRP A 309 9.17 -2.03 -12.31
N ASN A 310 9.13 -0.70 -12.43
CA ASN A 310 10.10 0.04 -13.26
C ASN A 310 11.54 -0.15 -12.75
N GLU A 311 11.77 -0.08 -11.43
CA GLU A 311 13.09 -0.35 -10.83
C GLU A 311 13.55 -1.78 -11.12
N GLN A 312 12.64 -2.76 -11.08
CA GLN A 312 12.95 -4.17 -11.41
C GLN A 312 13.35 -4.34 -12.88
N GLN A 313 12.63 -3.73 -13.83
CA GLN A 313 12.95 -3.82 -15.26
C GLN A 313 14.32 -3.21 -15.57
N GLN A 314 14.61 -2.03 -15.01
CA GLN A 314 15.90 -1.36 -15.19
C GLN A 314 17.08 -2.20 -14.68
N ARG A 315 16.91 -2.89 -13.55
CA ARG A 315 17.92 -3.84 -13.04
C ARG A 315 18.13 -5.01 -13.99
N GLY A 316 17.05 -5.59 -14.51
CA GLY A 316 17.12 -6.70 -15.48
C GLY A 316 17.85 -6.31 -16.76
N GLU A 317 17.56 -5.12 -17.30
CA GLU A 317 18.24 -4.57 -18.48
C GLU A 317 19.74 -4.34 -18.22
N THR A 318 20.09 -3.76 -17.08
CA THR A 318 21.49 -3.50 -16.71
C THR A 318 22.30 -4.80 -16.57
N THR A 319 21.73 -5.84 -15.96
CA THR A 319 22.38 -7.15 -15.83
C THR A 319 22.58 -7.80 -17.20
N ALA A 320 21.56 -7.77 -18.06
CA ALA A 320 21.65 -8.33 -19.41
C ALA A 320 22.71 -7.62 -20.27
N GLU A 321 22.82 -6.29 -20.18
CA GLU A 321 23.87 -5.53 -20.88
C GLU A 321 25.28 -5.86 -20.37
N ALA A 322 25.44 -6.07 -19.06
CA ALA A 322 26.71 -6.45 -18.46
C ALA A 322 27.17 -7.85 -18.90
N ASP A 323 26.25 -8.81 -18.98
CA ASP A 323 26.52 -10.19 -19.41
C ASP A 323 26.94 -10.25 -20.89
N VAL A 324 26.27 -9.49 -21.77
CA VAL A 324 26.62 -9.37 -23.19
C VAL A 324 28.02 -8.76 -23.36
N ARG A 325 28.36 -7.74 -22.54
CA ARG A 325 29.68 -7.10 -22.60
C ARG A 325 30.80 -8.03 -22.12
N MET A 326 30.56 -8.87 -21.10
CA MET A 326 31.52 -9.87 -20.65
C MET A 326 31.71 -11.02 -21.65
N GLN A 327 30.66 -11.46 -22.35
CA GLN A 327 30.79 -12.48 -23.39
C GLN A 327 31.63 -11.99 -24.57
N ASN A 328 31.45 -10.73 -25.00
CA ASN A 328 32.23 -10.13 -26.10
C ASN A 328 33.71 -9.86 -25.75
N GLN A 329 34.07 -9.79 -24.47
CA GLN A 329 35.47 -9.67 -24.02
C GLN A 329 36.19 -11.01 -23.90
N LYS A 330 35.46 -12.13 -23.81
CA LYS A 330 36.04 -13.49 -23.77
C LYS A 330 36.28 -14.08 -25.16
N THR A 331 35.75 -13.45 -26.21
CA THR A 331 35.87 -13.87 -27.62
C THR A 331 36.82 -13.00 -28.45
N ALA A 332 37.54 -12.05 -27.83
CA ALA A 332 38.58 -11.22 -28.44
C ALA A 332 39.97 -11.63 -27.92
#